data_AF-T0ZXR5-F1
#
_entry.id   AF-T0ZXR5-F1
#
_cell.length_a   1.000
_cell.length_b   1.000
_cell.length_c   1.000
_cell.angle_alpha   90.00
_cell.angle_beta   90.00
_cell.angle_gamma   90.00
#
_symmetry.space_group_name_H-M   'P 1'
#
loop_
_entity.id
_entity.type
_entity.pdbx_description
1 polymer ?
#
loop_
_entity_poly.entity_id
_entity_poly.type
_entity_poly.pdbx_seq_one_letter_code
_entity_poly.pdbx_strand_id
1 'polypeptide(L)'
;MVFGASHGQVVGSTLEGLPAGVHINHAAIEEWLGRRKPSISEITTQREEDDSVSILSGVKDDFTDGSPITFIIANKDAMPSHYEDLKTRPRPGHADLTLFMKYGEFRNYSGGGFLSGRMTAPLVAAGSVCMSILSGAGIDVNGWVQSIGNIETKLQAETPSAAYSTKTRIPDPEVDTTAINMIKKLMSDGDSIGGAIHVRVVGLPGGVGEPFFDSVESVISHALFSIPAVKAIEFGSGFKVSSMRG
;
A
#
# COMPACT_ATOMS: atom_id res chain seq x y z
N MET A 1 -10.77 7.77 7.03
CA MET A 1 -10.86 8.58 5.78
C MET A 1 -9.46 8.77 5.18
N VAL A 2 -9.31 8.86 3.86
CA VAL A 2 -8.06 9.27 3.19
C VAL A 2 -8.33 10.56 2.39
N PHE A 3 -7.42 11.53 2.43
CA PHE A 3 -7.62 12.85 1.82
C PHE A 3 -6.32 13.43 1.24
N GLY A 4 -6.48 14.52 0.48
CA GLY A 4 -5.39 15.21 -0.21
C GLY A 4 -5.22 14.75 -1.65
N ALA A 5 -4.11 15.15 -2.26
CA ALA A 5 -3.77 14.82 -3.64
C ALA A 5 -2.26 14.80 -3.82
N SER A 6 -1.77 14.04 -4.80
CA SER A 6 -0.33 13.88 -5.05
C SER A 6 0.43 15.19 -5.32
N HIS A 7 -0.25 16.17 -5.92
CA HIS A 7 0.31 17.49 -6.23
C HIS A 7 -0.34 18.61 -5.39
N GLY A 8 -1.08 18.24 -4.34
CA GLY A 8 -1.56 19.19 -3.34
C GLY A 8 -0.48 19.49 -2.30
N GLN A 9 -0.82 20.30 -1.28
CA GLN A 9 0.10 20.59 -0.18
C GLN A 9 0.42 19.36 0.67
N VAL A 10 -0.58 18.50 0.89
CA VAL A 10 -0.48 17.31 1.73
C VAL A 10 -1.27 16.14 1.14
N VAL A 11 -0.90 14.94 1.57
CA VAL A 11 -1.78 13.77 1.64
C VAL A 11 -1.96 13.38 3.09
N GLY A 12 -3.09 12.76 3.44
CA GLY A 12 -3.38 12.43 4.83
C GLY A 12 -4.48 11.40 5.01
N SER A 13 -4.64 10.95 6.24
CA SER A 13 -5.70 10.04 6.66
C SER A 13 -6.20 10.38 8.05
N THR A 14 -7.44 10.02 8.31
CA THR A 14 -8.04 10.03 9.64
C THR A 14 -8.41 8.59 10.00
N LEU A 15 -7.85 8.10 11.11
CA LEU A 15 -8.10 6.78 11.68
C LEU A 15 -9.03 6.94 12.89
N GLU A 16 -10.14 6.22 12.86
CA GLU A 16 -11.22 6.29 13.85
C GLU A 16 -11.49 4.92 14.46
N GLY A 17 -12.15 4.90 15.62
CA GLY A 17 -12.58 3.67 16.28
C GLY A 17 -11.50 2.98 17.11
N LEU A 18 -10.37 3.65 17.38
CA LEU A 18 -9.34 3.12 18.28
C LEU A 18 -9.72 3.37 19.75
N PRO A 19 -9.45 2.41 20.65
CA PRO A 19 -9.57 2.63 22.08
C PRO A 19 -8.52 3.63 22.56
N ALA A 20 -8.82 4.38 23.61
CA ALA A 20 -7.83 5.23 24.30
C ALA A 20 -6.76 4.37 25.01
N GLY A 21 -5.56 4.92 25.18
CA GLY A 21 -4.45 4.30 25.90
C GLY A 21 -3.56 3.38 25.07
N VAL A 22 -3.78 3.28 23.75
CA VAL A 22 -2.81 2.66 22.84
C VAL A 22 -1.59 3.56 22.69
N HIS A 23 -0.40 3.02 22.94
CA HIS A 23 0.87 3.72 22.72
C HIS A 23 1.19 3.87 21.23
N ILE A 24 1.54 5.09 20.82
CA ILE A 24 1.89 5.44 19.45
C ILE A 24 3.41 5.49 19.31
N ASN A 25 3.97 4.49 18.63
CA ASN A 25 5.40 4.45 18.34
C ASN A 25 5.71 5.23 17.06
N HIS A 26 6.10 6.50 17.22
CA HIS A 26 6.50 7.37 16.11
C HIS A 26 7.61 6.77 15.23
N ALA A 27 8.62 6.13 15.84
CA ALA A 27 9.72 5.51 15.10
C ALA A 27 9.25 4.33 14.23
N ALA A 28 8.30 3.54 14.72
CA ALA A 28 7.70 2.46 13.92
C ALA A 28 6.91 3.00 12.72
N ILE A 29 6.19 4.12 12.90
CA ILE A 29 5.46 4.76 11.79
C ILE A 29 6.44 5.20 10.70
N GLU A 30 7.52 5.89 11.09
CA GLU A 30 8.58 6.33 10.17
C GLU A 30 9.29 5.16 9.50
N GLU A 31 9.49 4.04 10.19
CA GLU A 31 10.05 2.82 9.60
C GLU A 31 9.13 2.27 8.50
N TRP A 32 7.82 2.18 8.75
CA TRP A 32 6.86 1.69 7.76
C TRP A 32 6.74 2.63 6.55
N LEU A 33 6.72 3.94 6.77
CA LEU A 33 6.76 4.93 5.70
C LEU A 33 8.07 4.84 4.93
N GLY A 34 9.19 4.67 5.62
CA GLY A 34 10.52 4.42 5.04
C GLY A 34 10.55 3.19 4.15
N ARG A 35 9.84 2.10 4.51
CA ARG A 35 9.71 0.89 3.68
C ARG A 35 8.85 1.11 2.42
N ARG A 36 7.92 2.08 2.45
CA ARG A 36 7.04 2.44 1.33
C ARG A 36 7.70 3.42 0.35
N LYS A 37 8.63 4.26 0.84
CA LYS A 37 9.24 5.34 0.06
C LYS A 37 9.73 4.84 -1.32
N PRO A 38 9.51 5.62 -2.40
CA PRO A 38 10.27 5.42 -3.62
C PRO A 38 11.77 5.66 -3.36
N SER A 39 12.63 5.20 -4.26
CA SER A 39 14.09 5.40 -4.21
C SER A 39 14.87 4.62 -3.13
N ILE A 40 14.28 3.62 -2.46
CA ILE A 40 15.01 2.74 -1.51
C ILE A 40 16.06 1.89 -2.26
N SER A 41 15.84 1.63 -3.54
CA SER A 41 16.73 0.82 -4.37
C SER A 41 16.70 1.28 -5.82
N GLU A 42 17.70 0.85 -6.59
CA GLU A 42 17.88 1.20 -8.00
C GLU A 42 16.75 0.72 -8.92
N ILE A 43 15.83 -0.09 -8.40
CA ILE A 43 14.68 -0.65 -9.11
C ILE A 43 13.36 0.11 -8.85
N THR A 44 13.42 1.21 -8.10
CA THR A 44 12.26 2.03 -7.74
C THR A 44 12.33 3.41 -8.38
N THR A 45 11.21 4.14 -8.43
CA THR A 45 11.17 5.49 -9.03
C THR A 45 12.08 6.45 -8.28
N GLN A 46 12.75 7.37 -8.98
CA GLN A 46 13.72 8.33 -8.42
C GLN A 46 13.11 9.56 -7.71
N ARG A 47 11.85 9.49 -7.27
CA ARG A 47 11.23 10.63 -6.58
C ARG A 47 11.80 10.74 -5.17
N GLU A 48 12.19 11.95 -4.77
CA GLU A 48 12.57 12.24 -3.40
C GLU A 48 11.32 12.66 -2.61
N GLU A 49 10.73 11.70 -1.91
CA GLU A 49 9.62 11.95 -0.99
C GLU A 49 10.14 11.72 0.45
N ASP A 50 10.19 12.78 1.25
CA ASP A 50 10.72 12.69 2.63
C ASP A 50 9.76 11.97 3.58
N ASP A 51 8.51 11.72 3.17
CA ASP A 51 7.41 11.08 3.92
C ASP A 51 7.39 11.29 5.43
N SER A 52 7.79 12.47 5.90
CA SER A 52 7.68 12.77 7.32
C SER A 52 6.21 12.95 7.67
N VAL A 53 5.73 12.17 8.63
CA VAL A 53 4.35 12.23 9.08
C VAL A 53 4.21 13.19 10.25
N SER A 54 3.15 14.00 10.24
CA SER A 54 2.72 14.77 11.41
C SER A 54 1.36 14.26 11.86
N ILE A 55 1.22 14.05 13.17
CA ILE A 55 -0.05 13.70 13.82
C ILE A 55 -0.69 14.99 14.32
N LEU A 56 -1.90 15.29 13.86
CA LEU A 56 -2.63 16.53 14.18
C LEU A 56 -3.60 16.38 15.35
N SER A 57 -4.09 15.17 15.61
CA SER A 57 -5.14 14.90 16.60
C SER A 57 -5.08 13.46 17.10
N GLY A 58 -5.85 13.14 18.15
CA GLY A 58 -6.07 11.76 18.60
C GLY A 58 -4.97 11.18 19.48
N VAL A 59 -3.92 11.96 19.77
CA VAL A 59 -2.76 11.53 20.56
C VAL A 59 -2.39 12.59 21.58
N LYS A 60 -2.18 12.14 22.83
CA LYS A 60 -1.68 12.94 23.95
C LYS A 60 -0.62 12.14 24.70
N ASP A 61 0.54 12.75 24.93
CA ASP A 61 1.68 12.14 25.64
C ASP A 61 2.08 10.76 25.05
N ASP A 62 2.07 10.64 23.72
CA ASP A 62 2.32 9.40 22.95
C ASP A 62 1.26 8.29 23.12
N PHE A 63 0.10 8.58 23.72
CA PHE A 63 -1.02 7.66 23.82
C PHE A 63 -2.25 8.18 23.09
N THR A 64 -3.02 7.25 22.51
CA THR A 64 -4.33 7.58 21.95
C THR A 64 -5.28 8.11 23.01
N ASP A 65 -6.01 9.17 22.71
CA ASP A 65 -6.96 9.79 23.64
C ASP A 65 -8.42 9.34 23.42
N GLY A 66 -8.65 8.44 22.46
CA GLY A 66 -9.96 7.92 22.05
C GLY A 66 -10.67 8.78 21.00
N SER A 67 -10.12 9.95 20.64
CA SER A 67 -10.58 10.74 19.51
C SER A 67 -9.89 10.31 18.21
N PRO A 68 -10.41 10.71 17.03
CA PRO A 68 -9.80 10.38 15.73
C PRO A 68 -8.34 10.83 15.61
N ILE A 69 -7.47 9.92 15.15
CA ILE A 69 -6.08 10.24 14.84
C ILE A 69 -5.99 10.74 13.40
N THR A 70 -5.48 11.95 13.21
CA THR A 70 -5.28 12.53 11.87
C THR A 70 -3.81 12.62 11.54
N PHE A 71 -3.41 11.97 10.44
CA PHE A 71 -2.07 12.00 9.88
C PHE A 71 -2.02 12.93 8.67
N ILE A 72 -0.96 13.75 8.59
CA ILE A 72 -0.62 14.51 7.40
C ILE A 72 0.82 14.22 6.97
N ILE A 73 1.04 14.18 5.67
CA ILE A 73 2.34 14.02 5.05
C ILE A 73 2.46 15.11 3.98
N ALA A 74 3.44 16.00 4.13
CA ALA A 74 3.67 17.08 3.20
C ALA A 74 4.24 16.57 1.86
N ASN A 75 3.80 17.16 0.75
CA ASN A 75 4.42 16.92 -0.56
C ASN A 75 5.51 17.98 -0.79
N LYS A 76 6.73 17.56 -1.18
CA LYS A 76 7.84 18.48 -1.48
C LYS A 76 7.90 18.89 -2.94
N ASP A 77 7.82 17.93 -3.86
CA ASP A 77 8.06 18.14 -5.30
C ASP A 77 6.82 17.88 -6.16
N ALA A 78 5.81 18.75 -6.02
CA ALA A 78 4.77 18.84 -7.04
C ALA A 78 5.31 19.68 -8.21
N MET A 79 5.67 19.04 -9.32
CA MET A 79 5.95 19.72 -10.60
C MET A 79 4.76 19.56 -11.55
N PRO A 80 3.80 20.51 -11.58
CA PRO A 80 2.55 20.35 -12.31
C PRO A 80 2.73 20.31 -13.84
N SER A 81 3.79 20.94 -14.36
CA SER A 81 4.06 21.12 -15.79
C SER A 81 4.23 19.81 -16.56
N HIS A 82 4.68 18.73 -15.92
CA HIS A 82 4.86 17.43 -16.57
C HIS A 82 3.55 16.72 -16.96
N TYR A 83 2.40 17.23 -16.55
CA TYR A 83 1.11 16.54 -16.69
C TYR A 83 0.09 17.28 -17.55
N GLU A 84 0.46 18.40 -18.17
CA GLU A 84 -0.45 19.20 -18.99
C GLU A 84 -1.04 18.41 -20.17
N ASP A 85 -0.26 17.51 -20.77
CA ASP A 85 -0.71 16.63 -21.84
C ASP A 85 -1.87 15.70 -21.42
N LEU A 86 -2.00 15.37 -20.12
CA LEU A 86 -3.08 14.53 -19.60
C LEU A 86 -4.46 15.20 -19.67
N LYS A 87 -4.52 16.50 -19.97
CA LYS A 87 -5.78 17.20 -20.26
C LYS A 87 -6.50 16.57 -21.45
N THR A 88 -5.76 16.21 -22.48
CA THR A 88 -6.30 15.78 -23.78
C THR A 88 -5.88 14.37 -24.17
N ARG A 89 -4.87 13.80 -23.49
CA ARG A 89 -4.29 12.48 -23.79
C ARG A 89 -4.34 11.58 -22.56
N PRO A 90 -5.48 10.90 -22.29
CA PRO A 90 -5.58 9.99 -21.15
C PRO A 90 -4.62 8.80 -21.32
N ARG A 91 -3.96 8.39 -20.25
CA ARG A 91 -3.04 7.25 -20.27
C ARG A 91 -3.84 5.93 -20.26
N PRO A 92 -3.51 4.96 -21.13
CA PRO A 92 -4.06 3.62 -21.03
C PRO A 92 -3.84 3.02 -19.62
N GLY A 93 -4.84 2.30 -19.12
CA GLY A 93 -4.80 1.66 -17.81
C GLY A 93 -4.95 2.60 -16.60
N HIS A 94 -4.98 3.91 -16.80
CA HIS A 94 -5.16 4.90 -15.73
C HIS A 94 -6.59 5.46 -15.68
N ALA A 95 -6.90 6.13 -14.56
CA ALA A 95 -8.21 6.73 -14.32
C ALA A 95 -8.45 8.07 -15.05
N ASP A 96 -7.52 8.52 -15.90
CA ASP A 96 -7.57 9.86 -16.50
C ASP A 96 -8.88 10.12 -17.28
N LEU A 97 -9.31 9.14 -18.09
CA LEU A 97 -10.54 9.24 -18.89
C LEU A 97 -11.80 9.12 -18.03
N THR A 98 -11.84 8.18 -17.09
CA THR A 98 -13.01 7.96 -16.24
C THR A 98 -13.22 9.14 -15.27
N LEU A 99 -12.15 9.74 -14.78
CA LEU A 99 -12.21 11.00 -14.02
C LEU A 99 -12.75 12.15 -14.86
N PHE A 100 -12.35 12.26 -16.13
CA PHE A 100 -12.92 13.26 -17.04
C PHE A 100 -14.41 13.04 -17.28
N MET A 101 -14.82 11.80 -17.55
CA MET A 101 -16.24 11.48 -17.72
C MET A 101 -17.07 11.80 -16.47
N LYS A 102 -16.50 11.61 -15.27
CA LYS A 102 -17.20 11.84 -13.99
C LYS A 102 -17.21 13.31 -13.55
N TYR A 103 -16.09 14.02 -13.70
CA TYR A 103 -15.89 15.36 -13.12
C TYR A 103 -15.65 16.46 -14.16
N GLY A 104 -15.61 16.12 -15.44
CA GLY A 104 -15.40 17.07 -16.53
C GLY A 104 -14.07 17.82 -16.43
N GLU A 105 -14.11 19.10 -16.78
CA GLU A 105 -12.95 20.01 -16.78
C GLU A 105 -12.43 20.32 -15.37
N PHE A 106 -13.24 20.07 -14.33
CA PHE A 106 -12.87 20.33 -12.93
C PHE A 106 -12.02 19.21 -12.30
N ARG A 107 -11.73 18.13 -13.04
CA ARG A 107 -10.87 17.07 -12.53
C ARG A 107 -9.46 17.60 -12.25
N ASN A 108 -8.86 17.15 -11.15
CA ASN A 108 -7.43 17.34 -10.95
C ASN A 108 -6.65 16.30 -11.77
N TYR A 109 -6.12 16.72 -12.93
CA TYR A 109 -5.32 15.87 -13.82
C TYR A 109 -3.82 15.84 -13.44
N SER A 110 -3.37 16.69 -12.51
CA SER A 110 -1.97 16.75 -12.08
C SER A 110 -1.59 15.50 -11.29
N GLY A 111 -0.70 14.68 -11.86
CA GLY A 111 -0.13 13.48 -11.22
C GLY A 111 -1.13 12.47 -10.66
N GLY A 112 -2.31 12.35 -11.30
CA GLY A 112 -3.37 11.42 -10.90
C GLY A 112 -4.22 11.86 -9.71
N GLY A 113 -3.99 13.06 -9.16
CA GLY A 113 -4.83 13.64 -8.10
C GLY A 113 -4.97 12.73 -6.87
N PHE A 114 -6.22 12.55 -6.42
CA PHE A 114 -6.59 11.68 -5.28
C PHE A 114 -6.65 10.18 -5.63
N LEU A 115 -6.38 9.79 -6.88
CA LEU A 115 -6.27 8.40 -7.31
C LEU A 115 -4.81 7.96 -7.49
N SER A 116 -3.87 8.83 -7.13
CA SER A 116 -2.44 8.55 -7.21
C SER A 116 -2.01 7.48 -6.22
N GLY A 117 -0.99 6.69 -6.58
CA GLY A 117 -0.29 5.80 -5.64
C GLY A 117 0.25 6.51 -4.40
N ARG A 118 0.44 7.84 -4.46
CA ARG A 118 0.79 8.69 -3.31
C ARG A 118 -0.20 8.54 -2.13
N MET A 119 -1.47 8.26 -2.42
CA MET A 119 -2.50 8.08 -1.39
C MET A 119 -2.29 6.83 -0.52
N THR A 120 -1.36 5.95 -0.88
CA THR A 120 -0.97 4.82 -0.03
C THR A 120 -0.08 5.23 1.14
N ALA A 121 0.63 6.36 1.08
CA ALA A 121 1.44 6.87 2.20
C ALA A 121 0.63 7.08 3.49
N PRO A 122 -0.50 7.82 3.47
CA PRO A 122 -1.31 7.97 4.67
C PRO A 122 -2.01 6.67 5.11
N LEU A 123 -2.22 5.70 4.20
CA LEU A 123 -2.70 4.36 4.57
C LEU A 123 -1.62 3.57 5.31
N VAL A 124 -0.36 3.68 4.91
CA VAL A 124 0.77 3.05 5.61
C VAL A 124 0.98 3.65 7.00
N ALA A 125 0.85 4.97 7.14
CA ALA A 125 0.90 5.62 8.46
C ALA A 125 -0.18 5.06 9.40
N ALA A 126 -1.45 5.08 8.98
CA ALA A 126 -2.54 4.51 9.76
C ALA A 126 -2.38 3.00 10.01
N GLY A 127 -1.95 2.26 8.98
CA GLY A 127 -1.72 0.83 9.03
C GLY A 127 -0.65 0.46 10.06
N SER A 128 0.41 1.25 10.20
CA SER A 128 1.46 0.99 11.20
C SER A 128 0.97 1.06 12.64
N VAL A 129 0.01 1.96 12.95
CA VAL A 129 -0.66 1.99 14.26
C VAL A 129 -1.50 0.73 14.46
N CYS A 130 -2.28 0.33 13.44
CA CYS A 130 -3.05 -0.92 13.49
C CYS A 130 -2.14 -2.15 13.68
N MET A 131 -0.98 -2.18 13.02
CA MET A 131 0.02 -3.25 13.17
C MET A 131 0.54 -3.36 14.61
N SER A 132 0.81 -2.25 15.28
CA SER A 132 1.22 -2.26 16.68
C SER A 132 0.12 -2.79 17.60
N ILE A 133 -1.14 -2.43 17.36
CA ILE A 133 -2.29 -2.94 18.12
C ILE A 133 -2.45 -4.45 17.93
N LEU A 134 -2.44 -4.92 16.67
CA LEU A 134 -2.56 -6.33 16.33
C LEU A 134 -1.42 -7.15 16.94
N SER A 135 -0.18 -6.65 16.85
CA SER A 135 0.98 -7.30 17.47
C SER A 135 0.84 -7.42 18.98
N GLY A 136 0.33 -6.37 19.66
CA GLY A 136 0.02 -6.41 21.09
C GLY A 136 -1.08 -7.43 21.46
N ALA A 137 -1.96 -7.77 20.52
CA ALA A 137 -2.97 -8.82 20.66
C ALA A 137 -2.47 -10.22 20.27
N GLY A 138 -1.18 -10.38 19.94
CA GLY A 138 -0.61 -11.65 19.47
C GLY A 138 -0.97 -12.01 18.03
N ILE A 139 -1.44 -11.03 17.24
CA ILE A 139 -1.77 -11.19 15.83
C ILE A 139 -0.60 -10.66 15.00
N ASP A 140 -0.03 -11.54 14.18
CA ASP A 140 1.12 -11.25 13.34
C ASP A 140 0.68 -11.16 11.88
N VAL A 141 0.97 -10.03 11.24
CA VAL A 141 0.58 -9.73 9.85
C VAL A 141 1.84 -9.52 9.03
N ASN A 142 1.94 -10.23 7.92
CA ASN A 142 3.16 -10.24 7.12
C ASN A 142 2.85 -10.32 5.64
N GLY A 143 3.65 -9.63 4.83
CA GLY A 143 3.51 -9.66 3.38
C GLY A 143 4.85 -9.72 2.66
N TRP A 144 4.85 -10.37 1.50
CA TRP A 144 6.01 -10.47 0.63
C TRP A 144 5.58 -10.52 -0.83
N VAL A 145 6.52 -10.29 -1.74
CA VAL A 145 6.28 -10.46 -3.16
C VAL A 145 6.40 -11.93 -3.50
N GLN A 146 5.30 -12.53 -3.96
CA GLN A 146 5.22 -13.92 -4.39
C GLN A 146 5.80 -14.10 -5.80
N SER A 147 5.50 -13.14 -6.69
CA SER A 147 6.01 -13.16 -8.06
C SER A 147 6.11 -11.76 -8.67
N ILE A 148 7.00 -11.64 -9.65
CA ILE A 148 7.10 -10.49 -10.55
C ILE A 148 7.14 -11.06 -11.96
N GLY A 149 6.13 -10.76 -12.77
CA GLY A 149 5.96 -11.41 -14.07
C GLY A 149 5.89 -12.94 -13.96
N ASN A 150 6.79 -13.63 -14.66
CA ASN A 150 6.93 -15.09 -14.64
C ASN A 150 7.97 -15.60 -13.63
N ILE A 151 8.58 -14.70 -12.85
CA ILE A 151 9.55 -15.05 -11.80
C ILE A 151 8.79 -15.20 -10.50
N GLU A 152 8.71 -16.42 -9.99
CA GLU A 152 7.93 -16.77 -8.79
C GLU A 152 8.81 -17.52 -7.79
N THR A 153 8.66 -17.20 -6.50
CA THR A 153 9.28 -17.98 -5.43
C THR A 153 8.45 -19.21 -5.09
N LYS A 154 9.13 -20.35 -4.93
CA LYS A 154 8.51 -21.59 -4.42
C LYS A 154 8.55 -21.65 -2.88
N LEU A 155 9.27 -20.74 -2.24
CA LEU A 155 9.37 -20.71 -0.80
C LEU A 155 8.04 -20.25 -0.21
N GLN A 156 7.41 -21.16 0.51
CA GLN A 156 6.39 -20.80 1.49
C GLN A 156 7.18 -20.25 2.68
N ALA A 157 7.32 -18.92 2.75
CA ALA A 157 8.16 -18.31 3.76
C ALA A 157 7.65 -18.63 5.16
N GLU A 158 8.28 -19.61 5.85
CA GLU A 158 8.00 -19.89 7.26
C GLU A 158 8.50 -18.77 8.18
N THR A 159 9.22 -17.77 7.65
CA THR A 159 9.60 -16.57 8.41
C THR A 159 9.55 -15.32 7.54
N PRO A 160 8.53 -14.46 7.70
CA PRO A 160 8.35 -13.22 6.95
C PRO A 160 9.48 -12.18 7.04
N SER A 161 10.36 -12.28 8.03
CA SER A 161 11.50 -11.36 8.19
C SER A 161 12.46 -11.40 7.01
N ALA A 162 12.56 -12.52 6.29
CA ALA A 162 13.41 -12.67 5.10
C ALA A 162 12.93 -11.80 3.92
N ALA A 163 11.64 -11.48 3.83
CA ALA A 163 11.15 -10.56 2.79
C ALA A 163 11.75 -9.15 2.97
N TYR A 164 12.12 -8.79 4.21
CA TYR A 164 12.68 -7.47 4.48
C TYR A 164 14.18 -7.38 4.18
N SER A 165 14.88 -8.50 3.97
CA SER A 165 16.32 -8.52 3.65
C SER A 165 16.64 -8.47 2.16
N THR A 166 15.64 -8.62 1.28
CA THR A 166 15.80 -8.60 -0.17
C THR A 166 15.25 -7.31 -0.80
N LYS A 167 15.74 -6.94 -2.00
CA LYS A 167 15.39 -5.65 -2.61
C LYS A 167 13.98 -5.65 -3.19
N THR A 168 13.54 -6.77 -3.78
CA THR A 168 12.20 -6.89 -4.38
C THR A 168 11.15 -7.35 -3.37
N ARG A 169 11.54 -7.64 -2.12
CA ARG A 169 10.71 -8.30 -1.11
C ARG A 169 10.27 -9.72 -1.46
N ILE A 170 10.92 -10.36 -2.43
CA ILE A 170 10.81 -11.81 -2.64
C ILE A 170 11.68 -12.48 -1.56
N PRO A 171 11.16 -13.39 -0.73
CA PRO A 171 11.88 -14.02 0.38
C PRO A 171 12.82 -15.15 -0.08
N ASP A 172 13.44 -15.00 -1.25
CA ASP A 172 14.31 -15.97 -1.91
C ASP A 172 15.43 -15.20 -2.64
N PRO A 173 16.68 -15.21 -2.13
CA PRO A 173 17.76 -14.39 -2.68
C PRO A 173 18.10 -14.68 -4.15
N GLU A 174 17.96 -15.94 -4.59
CA GLU A 174 18.26 -16.32 -5.98
C GLU A 174 17.17 -15.81 -6.93
N VAL A 175 15.91 -15.98 -6.52
CA VAL A 175 14.75 -15.46 -7.27
C VAL A 175 14.73 -13.93 -7.24
N ASP A 176 15.08 -13.29 -6.12
CA ASP A 176 15.23 -11.84 -5.98
C ASP A 176 16.27 -11.30 -6.98
N THR A 177 17.44 -11.93 -7.08
CA THR A 177 18.48 -11.54 -8.05
C THR A 177 17.98 -11.64 -9.49
N THR A 178 17.26 -12.71 -9.80
CA THR A 178 16.68 -12.92 -11.13
C THR A 178 15.63 -11.85 -11.44
N ALA A 179 14.76 -11.53 -10.48
CA ALA A 179 13.75 -10.50 -10.59
C ALA A 179 14.36 -9.10 -10.77
N ILE A 180 15.42 -8.76 -10.03
CA ILE A 180 16.15 -7.49 -10.17
C ILE A 180 16.68 -7.32 -11.60
N ASN A 181 17.30 -8.36 -12.17
CA ASN A 181 17.83 -8.30 -13.53
C ASN A 181 16.73 -8.10 -14.58
N MET A 182 15.58 -8.77 -14.39
CA MET A 182 14.42 -8.57 -15.25
C MET A 182 13.88 -7.13 -15.14
N ILE A 183 13.74 -6.59 -13.93
CA ILE A 183 13.28 -5.21 -13.72
C ILE A 183 14.24 -4.22 -14.40
N LYS A 184 15.56 -4.38 -14.23
CA LYS A 184 16.55 -3.51 -14.87
C LYS A 184 16.44 -3.52 -16.39
N LYS A 185 16.19 -4.68 -16.99
CA LYS A 185 15.94 -4.80 -18.43
C LYS A 185 14.65 -4.09 -18.85
N LEU A 186 13.55 -4.31 -18.14
CA LEU A 186 12.28 -3.63 -18.45
C LEU A 186 12.42 -2.10 -18.34
N MET A 187 13.17 -1.62 -17.34
CA MET A 187 13.49 -0.19 -17.21
C MET A 187 14.27 0.34 -18.42
N SER A 188 15.27 -0.38 -18.92
CA SER A 188 16.00 0.04 -20.14
C SER A 188 15.13 0.04 -21.39
N ASP A 189 14.15 -0.86 -21.43
CA ASP A 189 13.23 -1.02 -22.55
C ASP A 189 12.04 -0.04 -22.47
N GLY A 190 11.91 0.71 -21.37
CA GLY A 190 10.79 1.62 -21.13
C GLY A 190 9.46 0.91 -20.87
N ASP A 191 9.51 -0.32 -20.37
CA ASP A 191 8.37 -1.19 -20.13
C ASP A 191 8.12 -1.41 -18.62
N SER A 192 6.98 -2.03 -18.29
CA SER A 192 6.54 -2.29 -16.93
C SER A 192 5.95 -3.69 -16.79
N ILE A 193 5.97 -4.22 -15.56
CA ILE A 193 5.39 -5.52 -15.26
C ILE A 193 4.70 -5.50 -13.90
N GLY A 194 3.67 -6.33 -13.76
CA GLY A 194 2.99 -6.56 -12.49
C GLY A 194 3.65 -7.66 -11.67
N GLY A 195 3.00 -8.00 -10.56
CA GLY A 195 3.39 -9.09 -9.69
C GLY A 195 2.26 -9.51 -8.78
N ALA A 196 2.49 -10.55 -7.99
CA ALA A 196 1.59 -10.98 -6.93
C ALA A 196 2.23 -10.74 -5.56
N ILE A 197 1.43 -10.25 -4.62
CA ILE A 197 1.81 -10.08 -3.22
C ILE A 197 1.07 -11.15 -2.41
N HIS A 198 1.78 -11.85 -1.55
CA HIS A 198 1.18 -12.76 -0.58
C HIS A 198 1.13 -12.08 0.78
N VAL A 199 0.00 -12.19 1.47
CA VAL A 199 -0.17 -11.69 2.83
C VAL A 199 -0.66 -12.82 3.72
N ARG A 200 -0.01 -12.97 4.88
CA ARG A 200 -0.32 -13.97 5.89
C ARG A 200 -0.66 -13.27 7.21
N VAL A 201 -1.74 -13.72 7.84
CA VAL A 201 -2.15 -13.31 9.18
C VAL A 201 -2.16 -14.53 10.09
N VAL A 202 -1.47 -14.45 11.22
CA VAL A 202 -1.32 -15.54 12.20
C VAL A 202 -1.82 -15.06 13.56
N GLY A 203 -2.45 -15.94 14.33
CA GLY A 203 -2.96 -15.60 15.67
C GLY A 203 -4.34 -14.92 15.67
N LEU A 204 -4.98 -14.80 14.50
CA LEU A 204 -6.34 -14.26 14.41
C LEU A 204 -7.33 -15.23 15.11
N PRO A 205 -8.13 -14.76 16.09
CA PRO A 205 -9.10 -15.61 16.75
C PRO A 205 -10.22 -16.05 15.80
N GLY A 206 -10.76 -17.25 16.02
CA GLY A 206 -11.93 -17.72 15.28
C GLY A 206 -13.16 -16.87 15.61
N GLY A 207 -14.00 -16.62 14.59
CA GLY A 207 -15.24 -15.84 14.74
C GLY A 207 -15.11 -14.34 14.48
N VAL A 208 -13.97 -13.86 13.97
CA VAL A 208 -13.83 -12.47 13.49
C VAL A 208 -14.61 -12.30 12.19
N GLY A 209 -15.28 -11.15 12.05
CA GLY A 209 -16.09 -10.77 10.89
C GLY A 209 -17.59 -10.82 11.17
N GLU A 210 -18.36 -10.22 10.28
CA GLU A 210 -19.82 -10.13 10.36
C GLU A 210 -20.48 -10.88 9.18
N PRO A 211 -21.79 -11.18 9.24
CA PRO A 211 -22.47 -11.92 8.18
C PRO A 211 -22.50 -11.22 6.80
N PHE A 212 -22.67 -12.02 5.75
CA PHE A 212 -22.89 -11.60 4.36
C PHE A 212 -21.83 -10.65 3.78
N PHE A 213 -22.08 -9.34 3.79
CA PHE A 213 -21.25 -8.33 3.13
C PHE A 213 -20.09 -7.85 3.99
N ASP A 214 -20.10 -8.17 5.27
CA ASP A 214 -19.15 -7.68 6.26
C ASP A 214 -18.27 -8.83 6.80
N SER A 215 -18.17 -9.93 6.03
CA SER A 215 -17.21 -11.00 6.31
C SER A 215 -15.77 -10.48 6.23
N VAL A 216 -14.82 -11.16 6.88
CA VAL A 216 -13.40 -10.77 6.83
C VAL A 216 -12.90 -10.66 5.40
N GLU A 217 -13.18 -11.65 4.56
CA GLU A 217 -12.79 -11.63 3.14
C GLU A 217 -13.48 -10.49 2.38
N SER A 218 -14.74 -10.19 2.68
CA SER A 218 -15.50 -9.13 2.01
C SER A 218 -14.93 -7.74 2.31
N VAL A 219 -14.68 -7.45 3.60
CA VAL A 219 -14.10 -6.18 4.05
C VAL A 219 -12.66 -6.02 3.56
N ILE A 220 -11.84 -7.08 3.67
CA ILE A 220 -10.46 -7.06 3.16
C ILE A 220 -10.47 -6.86 1.64
N SER A 221 -11.34 -7.55 0.90
CA SER A 221 -11.43 -7.40 -0.55
C SER A 221 -11.78 -5.97 -0.94
N HIS A 222 -12.76 -5.36 -0.28
CA HIS A 222 -13.15 -3.98 -0.51
C HIS A 222 -11.97 -3.00 -0.31
N ALA A 223 -11.26 -3.15 0.81
CA ALA A 223 -10.09 -2.34 1.12
C ALA A 223 -8.96 -2.54 0.10
N LEU A 224 -8.65 -3.79 -0.25
CA LEU A 224 -7.55 -4.11 -1.17
C LEU A 224 -7.83 -3.66 -2.61
N PHE A 225 -9.08 -3.78 -3.11
CA PHE A 225 -9.44 -3.24 -4.43
C PHE A 225 -9.39 -1.70 -4.48
N SER A 226 -9.33 -1.02 -3.33
CA SER A 226 -9.11 0.42 -3.26
C SER A 226 -7.63 0.81 -3.42
N ILE A 227 -6.70 -0.16 -3.34
CA ILE A 227 -5.29 0.07 -3.62
C ILE A 227 -5.09 0.16 -5.14
N PRO A 228 -4.47 1.24 -5.67
CA PRO A 228 -4.23 1.38 -7.10
C PRO A 228 -3.50 0.17 -7.70
N ALA A 229 -3.86 -0.17 -8.94
CA ALA A 229 -3.32 -1.28 -9.73
C ALA A 229 -3.72 -2.71 -9.29
N VAL A 230 -4.41 -2.90 -8.17
CA VAL A 230 -4.98 -4.23 -7.82
C VAL A 230 -6.07 -4.63 -8.83
N LYS A 231 -6.01 -5.89 -9.29
CA LYS A 231 -6.96 -6.46 -10.27
C LYS A 231 -7.54 -7.81 -9.87
N ALA A 232 -6.91 -8.51 -8.93
CA ALA A 232 -7.35 -9.80 -8.44
C ALA A 232 -6.95 -9.95 -6.98
N ILE A 233 -7.73 -10.74 -6.24
CA ILE A 233 -7.50 -11.11 -4.84
C ILE A 233 -7.86 -12.58 -4.70
N GLU A 234 -7.05 -13.32 -3.96
CA GLU A 234 -7.26 -14.73 -3.66
C GLU A 234 -7.13 -14.96 -2.15
N PHE A 235 -7.96 -15.85 -1.61
CA PHE A 235 -7.87 -16.31 -0.23
C PHE A 235 -7.57 -17.81 -0.21
N GLY A 236 -6.61 -18.23 0.63
CA GLY A 236 -6.20 -19.62 0.73
C GLY A 236 -5.75 -20.20 -0.61
N SER A 237 -6.43 -21.26 -1.07
CA SER A 237 -6.11 -21.91 -2.36
C SER A 237 -6.55 -21.09 -3.59
N GLY A 238 -7.29 -20.00 -3.42
CA GLY A 238 -7.64 -19.09 -4.51
C GLY A 238 -8.35 -19.80 -5.67
N PHE A 239 -8.01 -19.43 -6.91
CA PHE A 239 -8.57 -20.04 -8.12
C PHE A 239 -8.28 -21.54 -8.25
N LYS A 240 -7.25 -22.07 -7.56
CA LYS A 240 -6.94 -23.52 -7.59
C LYS A 240 -8.10 -24.36 -7.06
N VAL A 241 -8.94 -23.79 -6.18
CA VAL A 241 -10.12 -24.48 -5.62
C VAL A 241 -11.06 -25.00 -6.71
N SER A 242 -11.12 -24.35 -7.88
CA SER A 242 -11.97 -24.75 -9.01
C SER A 242 -11.62 -26.13 -9.59
N SER A 243 -10.39 -26.61 -9.35
CA SER A 243 -9.89 -27.91 -9.79
C SER A 243 -9.79 -28.95 -8.66
N MET A 244 -10.16 -28.59 -7.43
CA MET A 244 -10.04 -29.46 -6.25
C MET A 244 -11.33 -30.26 -6.03
N ARG A 245 -11.20 -31.44 -5.42
CA ARG A 245 -12.33 -32.19 -4.86
C ARG A 245 -12.53 -31.75 -3.40
N GLY A 246 -13.78 -31.84 -2.93
CA GLY A 246 -14.16 -31.52 -1.55
C GLY A 246 -13.60 -32.50 -0.53
#